data_AF-A0A1X7T674-F1
#
_entry.id   AF-A0A1X7T674-F1
#
_cell.length_a   1.000
_cell.length_b   1.000
_cell.length_c   1.000
_cell.angle_alpha   90.00
_cell.angle_beta   90.00
_cell.angle_gamma   90.00
#
_symmetry.space_group_name_H-M   'P 1'
#
loop_
_entity.id
_entity.type
_entity.pdbx_description
1 polymer ?
#
loop_
_entity_poly.entity_id
_entity_poly.type
_entity_poly.pdbx_seq_one_letter_code
_entity_poly.pdbx_strand_id
1 'polypeptide(L)'
;MKSGTVEFKKIAVIIDGIKDAVSCLFDKVDTMEKELKLQEEIKLQHNEGAEVQRKEKSEVLKEEMKVLKEDVRNLKEKYEKLKELEEDLLIGEMAILTEKEIVNYMLKGTGVQCKTDFITIRNIEDALYGRVNRYSDATEIFTSKIQKNKAKTNIKELKDVYHIGGGMFRAIKSFKTCRNFRAHPNIDIADLRARLAKIQHKHKETIEEMIKIYEAFQ
;
A
#
# COMPACT_ATOMS: atom_id res chain seq x y z
N MET A 1 -12.72 15.60 -11.02
CA MET A 1 -12.86 15.19 -9.60
C MET A 1 -11.47 15.15 -8.99
N LYS A 2 -11.18 15.99 -7.98
CA LYS A 2 -9.86 16.14 -7.31
C LYS A 2 -9.89 15.63 -5.84
N SER A 3 -10.84 14.77 -5.48
CA SER A 3 -11.08 14.45 -4.05
C SER A 3 -10.19 13.35 -3.49
N GLY A 4 -9.60 12.47 -4.32
CA GLY A 4 -8.76 11.36 -3.81
C GLY A 4 -7.36 11.78 -3.34
N THR A 5 -6.75 12.79 -3.97
CA THR A 5 -5.34 13.16 -3.72
C THR A 5 -5.13 13.95 -2.43
N VAL A 6 -6.20 14.58 -1.90
CA VAL A 6 -6.14 15.45 -0.71
C VAL A 6 -6.21 14.64 0.59
N GLU A 7 -6.82 13.45 0.58
CA GLU A 7 -6.88 12.58 1.76
C GLU A 7 -5.56 11.86 2.02
N PHE A 8 -4.84 11.41 0.99
CA PHE A 8 -3.54 10.74 1.15
C PHE A 8 -2.45 11.62 1.74
N LYS A 9 -2.35 12.90 1.32
CA LYS A 9 -1.37 13.82 1.91
C LYS A 9 -1.63 14.05 3.40
N LYS A 10 -2.90 14.03 3.84
CA LYS A 10 -3.25 14.14 5.26
C LYS A 10 -2.89 12.87 6.02
N ILE A 11 -3.12 11.70 5.43
CA ILE A 11 -2.76 10.40 6.03
C ILE A 11 -1.23 10.28 6.16
N ALA A 12 -0.46 10.61 5.12
CA ALA A 12 1.01 10.57 5.17
C ALA A 12 1.58 11.49 6.26
N VAL A 13 1.05 12.71 6.39
CA VAL A 13 1.43 13.65 7.47
C VAL A 13 1.08 13.11 8.86
N ILE A 14 -0.05 12.41 9.01
CA ILE A 14 -0.42 11.75 10.27
C ILE A 14 0.53 10.60 10.58
N ILE A 15 0.92 9.79 9.58
CA ILE A 15 1.84 8.67 9.75
C ILE A 15 3.24 9.14 10.13
N ASP A 16 3.76 10.18 9.47
CA ASP A 16 5.03 10.79 9.83
C ASP A 16 4.99 11.38 11.26
N GLY A 17 3.90 12.05 11.63
CA GLY A 17 3.72 12.56 13.00
C GLY A 17 3.68 11.44 14.05
N ILE A 18 3.09 10.29 13.72
CA ILE A 18 3.10 9.10 14.59
C ILE A 18 4.52 8.51 14.69
N LYS A 19 5.26 8.46 13.58
CA LYS A 19 6.65 7.95 13.54
C LYS A 19 7.58 8.78 14.42
N ASP A 20 7.45 10.10 14.37
CA ASP A 20 8.22 11.02 15.20
C ASP A 20 7.86 10.86 16.68
N ALA A 21 6.56 10.73 16.99
CA ALA A 21 6.09 10.49 18.35
C ALA A 21 6.58 9.14 18.92
N VAL A 22 6.56 8.08 18.11
CA VAL A 22 7.07 6.75 18.51
C VAL A 22 8.58 6.79 18.73
N SER A 23 9.33 7.44 17.86
CA SER A 23 10.79 7.58 18.02
C SER A 23 11.14 8.34 19.30
N CYS A 24 10.44 9.45 19.57
CA CYS A 24 10.61 10.23 20.80
C CYS A 24 10.28 9.43 22.08
N LEU A 25 9.28 8.54 22.02
CA LEU A 25 8.97 7.65 23.14
C LEU A 25 10.07 6.61 23.39
N PHE A 26 10.72 6.10 22.34
CA PHE A 26 11.85 5.18 22.48
C PHE A 26 13.06 5.85 23.14
N ASP A 27 13.41 7.07 22.71
CA ASP A 27 14.52 7.82 23.31
C ASP A 27 14.29 8.07 24.82
N LYS A 28 13.03 8.30 25.21
CA LYS A 28 12.64 8.44 26.62
C LYS A 28 12.73 7.13 27.38
N VAL A 29 12.27 6.01 26.82
CA VAL A 29 12.41 4.68 27.44
C VAL A 29 13.88 4.36 27.69
N ASP A 30 14.74 4.59 26.70
CA ASP A 30 16.19 4.34 26.81
C ASP A 30 16.85 5.23 27.86
N THR A 31 16.43 6.49 27.94
CA THR A 31 16.93 7.44 28.96
C THR A 31 16.52 7.00 30.37
N MET A 32 15.24 6.64 30.55
CA MET A 32 14.74 6.12 31.83
C MET A 32 15.45 4.83 32.24
N GLU A 33 15.76 3.96 31.29
CA GLU A 33 16.48 2.70 31.55
C GLU A 33 17.90 2.95 32.08
N LYS A 34 18.58 3.96 31.53
CA LYS A 34 19.90 4.39 32.00
C LYS A 34 19.84 5.01 33.38
N GLU A 35 18.87 5.89 33.64
CA GLU A 35 18.67 6.52 34.95
C GLU A 35 18.34 5.48 36.04
N LEU A 36 17.54 4.47 35.71
CA LEU A 36 17.14 3.44 36.66
C LEU A 36 18.32 2.53 37.04
N LYS A 37 19.16 2.16 36.06
CA LYS A 37 20.43 1.47 36.31
C LYS A 37 21.37 2.29 37.19
N LEU A 38 21.51 3.58 36.90
CA LEU A 38 22.34 4.49 37.70
C LEU A 38 21.84 4.58 39.15
N GLN A 39 20.52 4.61 39.36
CA GLN A 39 19.94 4.59 40.71
C GLN A 39 20.18 3.27 41.45
N GLU A 40 20.17 2.13 40.75
CA GLU A 40 20.51 0.82 41.33
C GLU A 40 21.99 0.73 41.73
N GLU A 41 22.90 1.26 40.91
CA GLU A 41 24.34 1.36 41.21
C GLU A 41 24.60 2.28 42.41
N ILE A 42 23.93 3.43 42.50
CA ILE A 42 24.05 4.36 43.64
C ILE A 42 23.53 3.73 44.94
N LYS A 43 22.45 2.93 44.87
CA LYS A 43 21.92 2.20 46.03
C LYS A 43 22.90 1.16 46.59
N LEU A 44 23.70 0.52 45.72
CA LEU A 44 24.74 -0.42 46.14
C LEU A 44 25.91 0.27 46.87
N GLN A 45 26.04 1.60 46.77
CA GLN A 45 27.18 2.35 47.32
C GLN A 45 26.86 3.17 48.59
N HIS A 46 25.62 3.32 49.05
CA HIS A 46 25.27 4.15 50.22
C HIS A 46 24.26 3.46 51.16
N ASN A 47 24.67 3.25 52.42
CA ASN A 47 23.83 2.73 53.50
C ASN A 47 23.22 3.86 54.36
N GLU A 48 21.91 3.72 54.59
CA GLU A 48 21.10 4.23 55.70
C GLU A 48 20.66 5.71 55.74
N GLY A 49 19.33 5.91 55.75
CA GLY A 49 18.64 7.17 56.06
C GLY A 49 17.38 7.46 55.22
N ALA A 50 17.43 7.20 53.91
CA ALA A 50 16.33 7.50 52.96
C ALA A 50 15.90 6.27 52.13
N GLU A 51 16.17 5.07 52.64
CA GLU A 51 16.07 3.80 51.89
C GLU A 51 14.63 3.42 51.51
N VAL A 52 13.65 3.71 52.36
CA VAL A 52 12.24 3.32 52.14
C VAL A 52 11.61 4.13 51.01
N GLN A 53 11.74 5.47 51.04
CA GLN A 53 11.23 6.34 49.96
C GLN A 53 11.94 6.08 48.62
N ARG A 54 13.23 5.72 48.63
CA ARG A 54 13.96 5.34 47.40
C ARG A 54 13.59 3.95 46.89
N LYS A 55 13.19 3.02 47.76
CA LYS A 55 12.67 1.69 47.35
C LYS A 55 11.30 1.84 46.74
N GLU A 56 10.36 2.54 47.39
CA GLU A 56 9.02 2.80 46.84
C GLU A 56 9.07 3.53 45.49
N LYS A 57 9.84 4.62 45.39
CA LYS A 57 9.97 5.36 44.12
C LYS A 57 10.56 4.51 42.98
N SER A 58 11.47 3.60 43.31
CA SER A 58 12.11 2.71 42.34
C SER A 58 11.21 1.56 41.90
N GLU A 59 10.38 1.03 42.79
CA GLU A 59 9.34 0.04 42.44
C GLU A 59 8.28 0.68 41.54
N VAL A 60 7.82 1.90 41.86
CA VAL A 60 6.88 2.66 41.01
C VAL A 60 7.47 2.91 39.63
N LEU A 61 8.72 3.38 39.54
CA LEU A 61 9.42 3.58 38.26
C LEU A 61 9.58 2.28 37.45
N LYS A 62 9.80 1.15 38.11
CA LYS A 62 9.90 -0.17 37.44
C LYS A 62 8.57 -0.58 36.81
N GLU A 63 7.47 -0.41 37.54
CA GLU A 63 6.15 -0.75 37.01
C GLU A 63 5.73 0.22 35.90
N GLU A 64 6.01 1.53 36.05
CA GLU A 64 5.81 2.52 34.99
C GLU A 64 6.63 2.19 33.73
N MET A 65 7.92 1.84 33.86
CA MET A 65 8.73 1.41 32.72
C MET A 65 8.18 0.16 32.04
N LYS A 66 7.65 -0.80 32.81
CA LYS A 66 7.08 -2.03 32.27
C LYS A 66 5.81 -1.75 31.47
N VAL A 67 4.93 -0.88 31.97
CA VAL A 67 3.74 -0.42 31.24
C VAL A 67 4.15 0.34 29.97
N LEU A 68 5.11 1.27 30.07
CA LEU A 68 5.58 2.06 28.92
C LEU A 68 6.19 1.18 27.83
N LYS A 69 6.93 0.13 28.19
CA LYS A 69 7.48 -0.86 27.25
C LYS A 69 6.40 -1.66 26.54
N GLU A 70 5.34 -2.03 27.25
CA GLU A 70 4.19 -2.72 26.67
C GLU A 70 3.46 -1.80 25.68
N ASP A 71 3.21 -0.55 26.07
CA ASP A 71 2.56 0.45 25.23
C ASP A 71 3.37 0.75 23.96
N VAL A 72 4.68 0.95 24.07
CA VAL A 72 5.57 1.19 22.93
C VAL A 72 5.57 0.00 21.97
N ARG A 73 5.57 -1.24 22.48
CA ARG A 73 5.48 -2.45 21.66
C ARG A 73 4.13 -2.54 20.94
N ASN A 74 3.03 -2.28 21.64
CA ASN A 74 1.69 -2.27 21.05
C ASN A 74 1.54 -1.15 19.99
N LEU A 75 2.13 0.02 20.22
CA LEU A 75 2.19 1.11 19.24
C LEU A 75 3.00 0.73 18.02
N LYS A 76 4.15 0.05 18.20
CA LYS A 76 4.97 -0.43 17.09
C LYS A 76 4.21 -1.44 16.22
N GLU A 77 3.53 -2.42 16.83
CA GLU A 77 2.71 -3.37 16.07
C GLU A 77 1.58 -2.68 15.31
N LYS A 78 0.92 -1.69 15.92
CA LYS A 78 -0.11 -0.90 15.24
C LYS A 78 0.47 -0.08 14.10
N TYR A 79 1.66 0.51 14.28
CA TYR A 79 2.36 1.28 13.27
C TYR A 79 2.75 0.42 12.07
N GLU A 80 3.38 -0.74 12.28
CA GLU A 80 3.75 -1.64 11.18
C GLU A 80 2.51 -2.12 10.41
N LYS A 81 1.42 -2.45 11.12
CA LYS A 81 0.13 -2.77 10.48
C LYS A 81 -0.41 -1.61 9.64
N LEU A 82 -0.22 -0.36 10.08
CA LEU A 82 -0.67 0.84 9.36
C LEU A 82 0.20 1.14 8.14
N LYS A 83 1.51 0.92 8.26
CA LYS A 83 2.49 1.05 7.18
C LYS A 83 2.23 0.02 6.06
N GLU A 84 2.01 -1.25 6.42
CA GLU A 84 1.59 -2.29 5.46
C GLU A 84 0.29 -1.92 4.74
N LEU A 85 -0.66 -1.31 5.45
CA LEU A 85 -1.92 -0.84 4.87
C LEU A 85 -1.72 0.28 3.84
N GLU A 86 -0.82 1.21 4.13
CA GLU A 86 -0.45 2.31 3.23
C GLU A 86 0.22 1.81 1.95
N GLU A 87 1.19 0.89 2.08
CA GLU A 87 1.89 0.29 0.94
C GLU A 87 0.92 -0.41 -0.02
N ASP A 88 -0.05 -1.16 0.49
CA ASP A 88 -1.04 -1.86 -0.33
C ASP A 88 -2.03 -0.93 -1.03
N LEU A 89 -2.40 0.20 -0.40
CA LEU A 89 -3.20 1.25 -1.04
C LEU A 89 -2.42 1.87 -2.20
N LEU A 90 -1.12 2.15 -2.00
CA LEU A 90 -0.23 2.71 -3.02
C LEU A 90 -0.06 1.74 -4.20
N ILE A 91 0.18 0.46 -3.95
CA ILE A 91 0.28 -0.58 -5.01
C ILE A 91 -1.03 -0.66 -5.80
N GLY A 92 -2.16 -0.60 -5.11
CA GLY A 92 -3.47 -0.55 -5.73
C GLY A 92 -3.70 0.65 -6.64
N GLU A 93 -3.27 1.84 -6.20
CA GLU A 93 -3.37 3.08 -6.97
C GLU A 93 -2.44 3.05 -8.18
N MET A 94 -1.21 2.58 -8.01
CA MET A 94 -0.26 2.36 -9.09
C MET A 94 -0.81 1.41 -10.15
N ALA A 95 -1.50 0.35 -9.76
CA ALA A 95 -2.16 -0.56 -10.70
C ALA A 95 -3.27 0.14 -11.50
N ILE A 96 -4.03 1.06 -10.89
CA ILE A 96 -5.05 1.86 -11.60
C ILE A 96 -4.41 2.80 -12.61
N LEU A 97 -3.37 3.53 -12.21
CA LEU A 97 -2.64 4.44 -13.09
C LEU A 97 -2.00 3.70 -14.26
N THR A 98 -1.33 2.57 -13.97
CA THR A 98 -0.72 1.72 -14.99
C THR A 98 -1.77 1.18 -15.97
N GLU A 99 -2.93 0.73 -15.47
CA GLU A 99 -4.02 0.28 -16.34
C GLU A 99 -4.51 1.39 -17.26
N LYS A 100 -4.63 2.62 -16.74
CA LYS A 100 -5.07 3.79 -17.51
C LYS A 100 -4.12 4.08 -18.67
N GLU A 101 -2.81 4.05 -18.43
CA GLU A 101 -1.83 4.29 -19.49
C GLU A 101 -1.82 3.19 -20.54
N ILE A 102 -1.92 1.92 -20.10
CA ILE A 102 -2.07 0.79 -21.03
C ILE A 102 -3.33 0.96 -21.89
N VAL A 103 -4.46 1.33 -21.30
CA VAL A 103 -5.73 1.58 -22.01
C VAL A 103 -5.60 2.74 -23.00
N ASN A 104 -4.98 3.85 -22.58
CA ASN A 104 -4.70 4.99 -23.47
C ASN A 104 -3.85 4.54 -24.67
N TYR A 105 -2.81 3.75 -24.43
CA TYR A 105 -1.96 3.21 -25.50
C TYR A 105 -2.72 2.27 -26.43
N MET A 106 -3.51 1.34 -25.89
CA MET A 106 -4.35 0.43 -26.67
C MET A 106 -5.31 1.18 -27.60
N LEU A 107 -5.82 2.33 -27.17
CA LEU A 107 -6.74 3.16 -27.95
C LEU A 107 -6.02 4.22 -28.82
N LYS A 108 -4.71 4.40 -28.69
CA LYS A 108 -3.94 5.41 -29.41
C LYS A 108 -4.07 5.27 -30.93
N GLY A 109 -4.51 6.34 -31.58
CA GLY A 109 -4.67 6.40 -33.04
C GLY A 109 -5.79 5.50 -33.58
N THR A 110 -6.64 4.94 -32.73
CA THR A 110 -7.83 4.18 -33.18
C THR A 110 -8.94 5.11 -33.65
N GLY A 111 -9.00 6.35 -33.14
CA GLY A 111 -10.09 7.29 -33.39
C GLY A 111 -11.32 7.08 -32.50
N VAL A 112 -11.22 6.21 -31.47
CA VAL A 112 -12.28 6.06 -30.46
C VAL A 112 -12.24 7.28 -29.51
N GLN A 113 -13.40 7.93 -29.33
CA GLN A 113 -13.56 9.14 -28.50
C GLN A 113 -14.27 8.87 -27.16
N CYS A 114 -14.05 7.68 -26.58
CA CYS A 114 -14.62 7.34 -25.29
C CYS A 114 -13.80 7.94 -24.14
N LYS A 115 -14.47 8.27 -23.03
CA LYS A 115 -13.77 8.61 -21.79
C LYS A 115 -13.05 7.36 -21.28
N THR A 116 -11.73 7.37 -21.28
CA THR A 116 -10.91 6.23 -20.83
C THR A 116 -11.00 6.00 -19.32
N ASP A 117 -11.54 6.96 -18.57
CA ASP A 117 -11.66 6.90 -17.11
C ASP A 117 -12.45 5.70 -16.57
N PHE A 118 -13.31 5.08 -17.38
CA PHE A 118 -14.11 3.92 -17.00
C PHE A 118 -13.78 2.65 -17.80
N ILE A 119 -12.82 2.73 -18.72
CA ILE A 119 -12.45 1.62 -19.60
C ILE A 119 -11.26 0.90 -18.99
N THR A 120 -11.43 -0.39 -18.79
CA THR A 120 -10.37 -1.29 -18.32
C THR A 120 -9.75 -2.06 -19.48
N ILE A 121 -8.58 -2.65 -19.25
CA ILE A 121 -7.95 -3.56 -20.21
C ILE A 121 -8.92 -4.68 -20.60
N ARG A 122 -9.68 -5.21 -19.62
CA ARG A 122 -10.68 -6.25 -19.85
C ARG A 122 -11.80 -5.78 -20.79
N ASN A 123 -12.28 -4.55 -20.66
CA ASN A 123 -13.31 -4.04 -21.56
C ASN A 123 -12.82 -4.00 -23.01
N ILE A 124 -11.57 -3.58 -23.24
CA ILE A 124 -10.96 -3.58 -24.57
C ILE A 124 -10.83 -5.01 -25.11
N GLU A 125 -10.32 -5.96 -24.33
CA GLU A 125 -10.22 -7.35 -24.74
C GLU A 125 -11.59 -7.94 -25.10
N ASP A 126 -12.60 -7.73 -24.26
CA ASP A 126 -13.97 -8.21 -24.49
C ASP A 126 -14.53 -7.63 -25.80
N ALA A 127 -14.31 -6.33 -26.07
CA ALA A 127 -14.74 -5.65 -27.30
C ALA A 127 -14.04 -6.18 -28.56
N LEU A 128 -12.76 -6.57 -28.45
CA LEU A 128 -11.96 -7.08 -29.57
C LEU A 128 -12.28 -8.52 -29.92
N TYR A 129 -12.57 -9.34 -28.91
CA TYR A 129 -12.82 -10.78 -29.06
C TYR A 129 -14.30 -11.14 -29.04
N GLY A 130 -15.20 -10.17 -28.90
CA GLY A 130 -16.65 -10.39 -28.91
C GLY A 130 -17.13 -11.20 -27.69
N ARG A 131 -16.43 -11.09 -26.56
CA ARG A 131 -16.84 -11.78 -25.33
C ARG A 131 -17.93 -10.96 -24.67
N VAL A 132 -19.15 -11.48 -24.66
CA VAL A 132 -20.27 -10.83 -23.98
C VAL A 132 -20.17 -11.13 -22.48
N ASN A 133 -19.61 -10.19 -21.72
CA ASN A 133 -19.75 -10.21 -20.25
C ASN A 133 -21.09 -9.56 -19.89
N ARG A 134 -21.89 -10.22 -19.03
CA ARG A 134 -23.25 -9.81 -18.62
C ARG A 134 -23.34 -8.42 -17.94
N TYR A 135 -22.21 -7.76 -17.71
CA TYR A 135 -22.09 -6.54 -16.90
C TYR A 135 -21.31 -5.42 -17.59
N SER A 136 -21.06 -5.51 -18.90
CA SER A 136 -20.36 -4.44 -19.60
C SER A 136 -20.93 -4.19 -20.98
N ASP A 137 -21.32 -2.94 -21.23
CA ASP A 137 -21.58 -2.36 -22.56
C ASP A 137 -20.30 -2.25 -23.42
N ALA A 138 -19.24 -2.98 -23.03
CA ALA A 138 -17.91 -2.96 -23.64
C ALA A 138 -17.91 -3.40 -25.11
N THR A 139 -18.94 -4.12 -25.57
CA THR A 139 -19.08 -4.51 -26.98
C THR A 139 -19.15 -3.33 -27.95
N GLU A 140 -19.45 -2.11 -27.46
CA GLU A 140 -19.60 -0.90 -28.28
C GLU A 140 -18.35 0.01 -28.30
N ILE A 141 -17.24 -0.37 -27.67
CA ILE A 141 -16.01 0.46 -27.67
C ILE A 141 -15.50 0.73 -29.09
N PHE A 142 -15.62 -0.26 -29.98
CA PHE A 142 -15.16 -0.16 -31.36
C PHE A 142 -16.33 -0.27 -32.32
N THR A 143 -16.60 0.81 -33.05
CA THR A 143 -17.67 0.91 -34.04
C THR A 143 -17.24 0.48 -35.45
N SER A 144 -15.93 0.30 -35.68
CA SER A 144 -15.41 -0.12 -36.98
C SER A 144 -14.33 -1.19 -36.90
N LYS A 145 -14.15 -1.94 -37.99
CA LYS A 145 -13.06 -2.93 -38.13
C LYS A 145 -11.69 -2.27 -38.13
N ILE A 146 -11.57 -1.05 -38.65
CA ILE A 146 -10.32 -0.27 -38.68
C ILE A 146 -9.85 0.02 -37.24
N GLN A 147 -10.75 0.51 -36.39
CA GLN A 147 -10.47 0.74 -34.97
C GLN A 147 -10.01 -0.55 -34.26
N LYS A 148 -10.74 -1.66 -34.46
CA LYS A 148 -10.37 -2.97 -33.88
C LYS A 148 -8.98 -3.44 -34.32
N ASN A 149 -8.66 -3.29 -35.60
CA ASN A 149 -7.37 -3.69 -36.14
C ASN A 149 -6.24 -2.85 -35.56
N LYS A 150 -6.42 -1.53 -35.46
CA LYS A 150 -5.41 -0.63 -34.86
C LYS A 150 -5.18 -0.94 -33.38
N ALA A 151 -6.24 -1.17 -32.60
CA ALA A 151 -6.12 -1.57 -31.20
C ALA A 151 -5.39 -2.92 -31.05
N LYS A 152 -5.67 -3.91 -31.92
CA LYS A 152 -4.94 -5.19 -31.94
C LYS A 152 -3.45 -5.00 -32.24
N THR A 153 -3.10 -4.12 -33.17
CA THR A 153 -1.69 -3.76 -33.44
C THR A 153 -1.03 -3.16 -32.21
N ASN A 154 -1.68 -2.21 -31.54
CA ASN A 154 -1.13 -1.59 -30.33
C ASN A 154 -0.96 -2.61 -29.19
N ILE A 155 -1.90 -3.54 -29.01
CA ILE A 155 -1.78 -4.64 -28.03
C ILE A 155 -0.62 -5.56 -28.36
N LYS A 156 -0.42 -5.88 -29.64
CA LYS A 156 0.72 -6.68 -30.08
C LYS A 156 2.04 -5.97 -29.76
N GLU A 157 2.13 -4.67 -30.02
CA GLU A 157 3.29 -3.86 -29.69
C GLU A 157 3.56 -3.77 -28.18
N LEU A 158 2.51 -3.62 -27.36
CA LEU A 158 2.62 -3.70 -25.89
C LEU A 158 3.27 -5.01 -25.43
N LYS A 159 2.90 -6.12 -26.06
CA LYS A 159 3.47 -7.43 -25.75
C LYS A 159 4.89 -7.60 -26.27
N ASP A 160 5.15 -7.18 -27.50
CA ASP A 160 6.38 -7.48 -28.22
C ASP A 160 7.52 -6.51 -27.85
N VAL A 161 7.20 -5.22 -27.64
CA VAL A 161 8.17 -4.15 -27.35
C VAL A 161 8.29 -3.89 -25.85
N TYR A 162 7.16 -3.79 -25.16
CA TYR A 162 7.13 -3.42 -23.74
C TYR A 162 7.01 -4.64 -22.82
N HIS A 163 6.94 -5.85 -23.38
CA HIS A 163 6.75 -7.10 -22.64
C HIS A 163 5.50 -7.14 -21.74
N ILE A 164 4.51 -6.30 -22.05
CA ILE A 164 3.25 -6.20 -21.32
C ILE A 164 2.27 -7.24 -21.86
N GLY A 165 2.21 -8.38 -21.17
CA GLY A 165 1.33 -9.49 -21.52
C GLY A 165 0.25 -9.80 -20.48
N GLY A 166 -0.43 -10.93 -20.66
CA GLY A 166 -1.49 -11.38 -19.76
C GLY A 166 -1.05 -11.62 -18.30
N GLY A 167 0.25 -11.81 -18.04
CA GLY A 167 0.80 -11.84 -16.68
C GLY A 167 0.61 -10.49 -15.97
N MET A 168 1.02 -9.41 -16.62
CA MET A 168 0.87 -8.04 -16.11
C MET A 168 -0.59 -7.67 -15.93
N PHE A 169 -1.46 -8.00 -16.90
CA PHE A 169 -2.89 -7.71 -16.79
C PHE A 169 -3.56 -8.41 -15.59
N ARG A 170 -3.14 -9.67 -15.30
CA ARG A 170 -3.60 -10.39 -14.11
C ARG A 170 -3.11 -9.75 -12.83
N ALA A 171 -1.86 -9.28 -12.79
CA ALA A 171 -1.29 -8.59 -11.64
C ALA A 171 -2.03 -7.27 -11.36
N ILE A 172 -2.24 -6.44 -12.39
CA ILE A 172 -3.02 -5.19 -12.30
C ILE A 172 -4.40 -5.46 -11.71
N LYS A 173 -5.12 -6.45 -12.26
CA LYS A 173 -6.44 -6.83 -11.75
C LYS A 173 -6.38 -7.24 -10.27
N SER A 174 -5.40 -8.06 -9.89
CA SER A 174 -5.24 -8.52 -8.51
C SER A 174 -5.00 -7.35 -7.56
N PHE A 175 -4.11 -6.42 -7.90
CA PHE A 175 -3.79 -5.26 -7.05
C PHE A 175 -4.97 -4.28 -6.94
N LYS A 176 -5.69 -4.03 -8.03
CA LYS A 176 -6.94 -3.26 -8.00
C LYS A 176 -7.99 -3.90 -7.11
N THR A 177 -8.12 -5.23 -7.17
CA THR A 177 -9.04 -5.99 -6.34
C THR A 177 -8.65 -5.90 -4.86
N CYS A 178 -7.36 -5.98 -4.52
CA CYS A 178 -6.85 -5.76 -3.17
C CYS A 178 -7.19 -4.36 -2.63
N ARG A 179 -7.02 -3.31 -3.43
CA ARG A 179 -7.43 -1.93 -3.09
C ARG A 179 -8.93 -1.83 -2.81
N ASN A 180 -9.76 -2.32 -3.74
CA ASN A 180 -11.21 -2.21 -3.63
C ASN A 180 -11.77 -3.01 -2.44
N PHE A 181 -11.21 -4.18 -2.15
CA PHE A 181 -11.62 -4.95 -0.97
C PHE A 181 -11.28 -4.25 0.35
N ARG A 182 -10.24 -3.42 0.39
CA ARG A 182 -9.87 -2.64 1.58
C ARG A 182 -10.64 -1.34 1.74
N ALA A 183 -11.19 -0.79 0.65
CA ALA A 183 -12.16 0.31 0.69
C ALA A 183 -13.53 -0.12 1.25
N HIS A 184 -13.75 -1.43 1.46
CA HIS A 184 -15.00 -2.00 2.01
C HIS A 184 -14.70 -2.82 3.29
N PRO A 185 -14.93 -2.26 4.49
CA PRO A 185 -14.39 -2.78 5.76
C PRO A 185 -15.01 -4.09 6.29
N ASN A 186 -15.91 -4.74 5.55
CA ASN A 186 -16.62 -5.95 6.01
C ASN A 186 -15.94 -7.26 5.58
N ILE A 187 -14.75 -7.22 5.01
CA ILE A 187 -13.99 -8.42 4.63
C ILE A 187 -12.97 -8.74 5.72
N ASP A 188 -12.93 -10.01 6.11
CA ASP A 188 -12.00 -10.52 7.11
C ASP A 188 -10.54 -10.15 6.77
N ILE A 189 -9.98 -9.31 7.64
CA ILE A 189 -8.63 -8.75 7.54
C ILE A 189 -7.58 -9.86 7.55
N ALA A 190 -7.85 -11.00 8.19
CA ALA A 190 -6.93 -12.14 8.24
C ALA A 190 -6.79 -12.84 6.88
N ASP A 191 -7.90 -13.11 6.19
CA ASP A 191 -7.90 -13.73 4.85
C ASP A 191 -7.30 -12.77 3.80
N LEU A 192 -7.53 -11.46 3.95
CA LEU A 192 -6.92 -10.42 3.14
C LEU A 192 -5.39 -10.37 3.32
N ARG A 193 -4.90 -10.39 4.56
CA ARG A 193 -3.46 -10.41 4.88
C ARG A 193 -2.78 -11.67 4.37
N ALA A 194 -3.40 -12.83 4.51
CA ALA A 194 -2.85 -14.09 4.01
C ALA A 194 -2.71 -14.10 2.48
N ARG A 195 -3.67 -13.53 1.75
CA ARG A 195 -3.61 -13.42 0.28
C ARG A 195 -2.58 -12.40 -0.18
N LEU A 196 -2.43 -11.28 0.53
CA LEU A 196 -1.49 -10.21 0.19
C LEU A 196 -0.04 -10.53 0.52
N ALA A 197 0.24 -11.13 1.68
CA ALA A 197 1.58 -11.63 2.02
C ALA A 197 2.08 -12.66 0.97
N LYS A 198 1.16 -13.45 0.42
CA LYS A 198 1.46 -14.41 -0.66
C LYS A 198 1.74 -13.74 -2.01
N ILE A 199 1.28 -12.50 -2.21
CA ILE A 199 1.44 -11.73 -3.45
C ILE A 199 2.69 -10.84 -3.38
N GLN A 200 2.91 -10.07 -2.30
CA GLN A 200 4.05 -9.16 -2.17
C GLN A 200 5.41 -9.89 -2.26
N HIS A 201 5.55 -11.04 -1.61
CA HIS A 201 6.80 -11.81 -1.66
C HIS A 201 7.07 -12.45 -3.04
N LYS A 202 6.02 -12.65 -3.85
CA LYS A 202 6.08 -13.34 -5.14
C LYS A 202 6.16 -12.36 -6.33
N HIS A 203 5.80 -11.09 -6.15
CA HIS A 203 5.59 -10.14 -7.24
C HIS A 203 6.41 -8.85 -7.14
N LYS A 204 7.48 -8.82 -6.32
CA LYS A 204 8.39 -7.66 -6.22
C LYS A 204 8.88 -7.18 -7.59
N GLU A 205 9.37 -8.10 -8.43
CA GLU A 205 9.79 -7.80 -9.81
C GLU A 205 8.64 -7.23 -10.67
N THR A 206 7.42 -7.75 -10.49
CA THR A 206 6.24 -7.27 -11.22
C THR A 206 5.86 -5.84 -10.83
N ILE A 207 6.05 -5.45 -9.57
CA ILE A 207 5.81 -4.07 -9.11
C ILE A 207 6.86 -3.13 -9.70
N GLU A 208 8.14 -3.52 -9.70
CA GLU A 208 9.21 -2.75 -10.33
C GLU A 208 8.99 -2.58 -11.85
N GLU A 209 8.48 -3.60 -12.54
CA GLU A 209 8.08 -3.50 -13.94
C GLU A 209 6.91 -2.53 -14.15
N MET A 210 5.91 -2.51 -13.27
CA MET A 210 4.79 -1.54 -13.36
C MET A 210 5.29 -0.09 -13.27
N ILE A 211 6.25 0.18 -12.38
CA ILE A 211 6.86 1.50 -12.24
C ILE A 211 7.57 1.91 -13.53
N LYS A 212 8.44 1.03 -14.07
CA LYS A 212 9.16 1.28 -15.33
C LYS A 212 8.23 1.56 -16.50
N ILE A 213 7.13 0.81 -16.60
CA ILE A 213 6.13 1.00 -17.64
C ILE A 213 5.42 2.34 -17.49
N TYR A 214 5.02 2.71 -16.28
CA TYR A 214 4.38 3.99 -16.01
C TYR A 214 5.31 5.16 -16.37
N GLU A 215 6.60 5.07 -16.01
CA GLU A 215 7.62 6.06 -16.37
C GLU A 215 7.84 6.15 -17.89
N ALA A 216 7.81 5.03 -18.61
CA ALA A 216 7.98 5.01 -20.07
C ALA A 216 6.81 5.65 -20.84
N PHE A 217 5.65 5.83 -20.20
CA PHE A 217 4.47 6.49 -20.80
C PHE A 217 4.34 7.97 -20.46
N GLN A 218 5.17 8.52 -19.57
CA GLN A 218 5.28 9.97 -19.31
C GLN A 218 6.09 10.67 -20.40
#